data_AF-A0A644X7G5-F1
#
_entry.id   AF-A0A644X7G5-F1
#
_cell.length_a   1.000
_cell.length_b   1.000
_cell.length_c   1.000
_cell.angle_alpha   90.00
_cell.angle_beta   90.00
_cell.angle_gamma   90.00
#
_symmetry.space_group_name_H-M   'P 1'
#
loop_
_entity.id
_entity.type
_entity.pdbx_description
1 polymer ?
#
loop_
_entity_poly.entity_id
_entity_poly.type
_entity_poly.pdbx_seq_one_letter_code
_entity_poly.pdbx_strand_id
1 'polypeptide(L)'
;MANDEIFEKHYPQFSLKKNGGDSYAIHATNNKNSVIGNIITINTPKKPNIIKVPKDTIGSNTYMKNFVRHLIDRYHEFLKKEINAVNGKMDYFFIYNAIKKEIGFKWDETPYERFKDLCEYIQKRIDNTRLGRTHKRSGIKNYSTYEEYMIGKQKKNLIRAFGNSTIFCWYIKITLKNGV
;
A
#
# COMPACT_ATOMS: atom_id res chain seq x y z
N MET A 1 -28.38 39.04 -21.51
CA MET A 1 -27.56 40.26 -21.58
C MET A 1 -27.31 40.93 -20.21
N ALA A 2 -27.93 40.48 -19.11
CA ALA A 2 -27.84 41.20 -17.82
C ALA A 2 -26.65 40.85 -16.91
N ASN A 3 -25.98 39.70 -17.09
CA ASN A 3 -24.91 39.28 -16.16
C ASN A 3 -23.56 39.96 -16.45
N ASP A 4 -23.31 40.30 -17.72
CA ASP A 4 -22.03 40.88 -18.16
C ASP A 4 -21.90 42.33 -17.62
N GLU A 5 -23.00 43.10 -17.62
CA GLU A 5 -23.05 44.47 -17.07
C GLU A 5 -22.89 44.53 -15.54
N ILE A 6 -23.46 43.55 -14.81
CA ILE A 6 -23.31 43.46 -13.34
C ILE A 6 -21.85 43.17 -12.97
N PHE A 7 -21.17 42.32 -13.75
CA PHE A 7 -19.77 41.98 -13.54
C PHE A 7 -18.86 43.19 -13.75
N GLU A 8 -19.07 43.96 -14.82
CA GLU A 8 -18.26 45.17 -15.09
C GLU A 8 -18.47 46.26 -14.05
N LYS A 9 -19.68 46.39 -13.49
CA LYS A 9 -19.96 47.34 -12.40
C LYS A 9 -19.24 46.97 -11.09
N HIS A 10 -19.14 45.67 -10.78
CA HIS A 10 -18.49 45.20 -9.57
C HIS A 10 -16.97 45.09 -9.69
N TYR A 11 -16.45 44.91 -10.91
CA TYR A 11 -15.02 44.76 -11.18
C TYR A 11 -14.57 45.64 -12.36
N PRO A 12 -14.56 46.97 -12.22
CA PRO A 12 -14.32 47.92 -13.32
C PRO A 12 -12.92 47.81 -13.95
N GLN A 13 -11.99 47.13 -13.27
CA GLN A 13 -10.65 46.85 -13.80
C GLN A 13 -10.63 45.75 -14.87
N PHE A 14 -11.73 45.01 -15.06
CA PHE A 14 -11.84 43.91 -16.01
C PHE A 14 -12.94 44.21 -17.03
N SER A 15 -12.62 44.11 -18.33
CA SER A 15 -13.61 44.18 -19.40
C SER A 15 -13.73 42.84 -20.13
N LEU A 16 -14.97 42.47 -20.50
CA LEU A 16 -15.26 41.21 -21.18
C LEU A 16 -15.43 41.46 -22.67
N LYS A 17 -14.55 40.89 -23.51
CA LYS A 17 -14.74 40.91 -24.97
C LYS A 17 -15.06 39.50 -25.47
N LYS A 18 -16.23 39.35 -26.11
CA LYS A 18 -16.61 38.09 -26.78
C LYS A 18 -15.84 37.98 -28.10
N ASN A 19 -14.99 36.97 -28.19
CA ASN A 19 -14.53 36.46 -29.48
C ASN A 19 -15.49 35.35 -29.91
N GLY A 20 -15.60 35.03 -31.21
CA GLY A 20 -16.65 34.17 -31.79
C GLY A 20 -16.69 32.68 -31.38
N GLY A 21 -16.39 32.34 -30.13
CA GLY A 21 -16.56 31.03 -29.48
C GLY A 21 -16.73 31.19 -27.95
N ASP A 22 -16.76 30.10 -27.18
CA ASP A 22 -17.02 30.09 -25.71
C ASP A 22 -15.87 30.67 -24.84
N SER A 23 -15.03 31.51 -25.42
CA SER A 23 -13.81 32.04 -24.81
C SER A 23 -13.97 33.53 -24.48
N TYR A 24 -13.76 33.89 -23.22
CA TYR A 24 -13.75 35.28 -22.77
C TYR A 24 -12.32 35.80 -22.64
N ALA A 25 -11.99 36.88 -23.34
CA ALA A 25 -10.73 37.60 -23.13
C ALA A 25 -10.96 38.68 -22.06
N ILE A 26 -10.18 38.62 -20.97
CA ILE A 26 -10.22 39.60 -19.89
C ILE A 26 -9.04 40.56 -20.07
N HIS A 27 -9.34 41.84 -20.33
CA HIS A 27 -8.31 42.89 -20.35
C HIS A 27 -8.27 43.59 -18.99
N ALA A 28 -7.14 43.50 -18.29
CA ALA A 28 -6.90 44.18 -17.03
C ALA A 28 -6.07 45.45 -17.25
N THR A 29 -6.49 46.58 -16.68
CA THR A 29 -5.74 47.85 -16.73
C THR A 29 -5.35 48.32 -15.33
N ASN A 30 -4.22 49.03 -15.21
CA ASN A 30 -3.68 49.60 -13.96
C ASN A 30 -3.33 48.58 -12.84
N ASN A 31 -2.66 47.48 -13.20
CA ASN A 31 -2.26 46.43 -12.27
C ASN A 31 -0.82 46.60 -11.75
N LYS A 32 -0.57 47.59 -10.90
CA LYS A 32 0.80 47.86 -10.42
C LYS A 32 1.45 46.67 -9.67
N ASN A 33 0.68 45.75 -9.11
CA ASN A 33 1.18 44.58 -8.34
C ASN A 33 0.44 43.24 -8.64
N SER A 34 0.04 42.94 -9.88
CA SER A 34 -0.72 41.70 -10.18
C SER A 34 -0.01 40.77 -11.17
N VAL A 35 -0.11 39.46 -10.94
CA VAL A 35 0.35 38.42 -11.86
C VAL A 35 -0.73 38.14 -12.89
N ILE A 36 -0.45 38.42 -14.17
CA ILE A 36 -1.31 38.06 -15.30
C ILE A 36 -0.78 36.75 -15.89
N GLY A 37 -1.45 35.64 -15.59
CA GLY A 37 -1.14 34.33 -16.17
C GLY A 37 -2.00 34.05 -17.40
N ASN A 38 -1.39 33.61 -18.51
CA ASN A 38 -2.11 33.26 -19.74
C ASN A 38 -3.01 32.01 -19.57
N ILE A 39 -2.61 31.09 -18.68
CA ILE A 39 -3.34 29.85 -18.36
C ILE A 39 -3.18 29.57 -16.86
N ILE A 40 -4.29 29.43 -16.14
CA ILE A 40 -4.32 29.04 -14.72
C ILE A 40 -4.87 27.61 -14.63
N THR A 41 -4.00 26.65 -14.30
CA THR A 41 -4.39 25.24 -14.13
C THR A 41 -4.54 24.91 -12.65
N ILE A 42 -5.77 24.71 -12.17
CA ILE A 42 -6.06 24.34 -10.79
C ILE A 42 -6.15 22.80 -10.67
N ASN A 43 -5.06 22.17 -10.25
CA ASN A 43 -5.04 20.73 -9.98
C ASN A 43 -5.52 20.46 -8.56
N THR A 44 -6.76 20.01 -8.41
CA THR A 44 -7.28 19.55 -7.11
C THR A 44 -6.86 18.10 -6.84
N PRO A 45 -6.24 17.78 -5.69
CA PRO A 45 -5.89 16.41 -5.36
C PRO A 45 -7.17 15.59 -5.18
N LYS A 46 -7.30 14.48 -5.92
CA LYS A 46 -8.42 13.55 -5.77
C LYS A 46 -8.46 13.03 -4.33
N LYS A 47 -9.63 13.14 -3.67
CA LYS A 47 -9.83 12.52 -2.36
C LYS A 47 -9.54 11.01 -2.45
N PRO A 48 -8.76 10.44 -1.52
CA PRO A 48 -8.48 9.02 -1.54
C PRO A 48 -9.80 8.25 -1.34
N ASN A 49 -10.02 7.24 -2.18
CA ASN A 49 -11.14 6.31 -2.00
C ASN A 49 -10.82 5.41 -0.78
N ILE A 50 -11.42 5.72 0.37
CA ILE A 50 -11.26 4.91 1.58
C ILE A 50 -12.18 3.69 1.43
N ILE A 51 -11.64 2.60 0.88
CA ILE A 51 -12.34 1.31 0.81
C ILE A 51 -12.49 0.80 2.24
N LYS A 52 -13.74 0.72 2.72
CA LYS A 52 -14.05 0.13 4.02
C LYS A 52 -13.85 -1.39 3.93
N VAL A 53 -12.83 -1.90 4.59
CA VAL A 53 -12.66 -3.35 4.76
C VAL A 53 -13.80 -3.90 5.62
N PRO A 54 -14.42 -5.04 5.24
CA PRO A 54 -15.48 -5.64 6.05
C PRO A 54 -14.96 -5.98 7.45
N LYS A 55 -15.82 -5.79 8.46
CA LYS A 55 -15.53 -6.17 9.84
C LYS A 55 -15.29 -7.69 9.91
N ASP A 56 -14.43 -8.13 10.81
CA ASP A 56 -14.10 -9.54 11.05
C ASP A 56 -13.34 -10.26 9.93
N THR A 57 -12.75 -9.49 9.01
CA THR A 57 -11.84 -9.99 7.97
C THR A 57 -10.38 -9.77 8.33
N ILE A 58 -9.48 -10.59 7.78
CA ILE A 58 -8.02 -10.44 7.93
C ILE A 58 -7.57 -9.00 7.63
N GLY A 59 -8.17 -8.35 6.63
CA GLY A 59 -7.87 -6.99 6.22
C GLY A 59 -8.12 -5.93 7.29
N SER A 60 -9.00 -6.20 8.26
CA SER A 60 -9.27 -5.33 9.41
C SER A 60 -8.26 -5.52 10.55
N ASN A 61 -7.65 -6.70 10.69
CA ASN A 61 -6.58 -6.94 11.66
C ASN A 61 -5.21 -6.70 11.02
N THR A 62 -4.59 -5.58 11.37
CA THR A 62 -3.28 -5.17 10.84
C THR A 62 -2.20 -6.25 11.01
N TYR A 63 -2.19 -7.00 12.11
CA TYR A 63 -1.16 -8.01 12.37
C TYR A 63 -1.31 -9.23 11.45
N MET A 64 -2.52 -9.78 11.36
CA MET A 64 -2.82 -10.91 10.47
C MET A 64 -2.60 -10.54 9.00
N LYS A 65 -3.09 -9.37 8.58
CA LYS A 65 -2.88 -8.83 7.22
C LYS A 65 -1.39 -8.72 6.88
N ASN A 66 -0.59 -8.18 7.79
CA ASN A 66 0.85 -8.00 7.58
C ASN A 66 1.61 -9.33 7.52
N PHE A 67 1.15 -10.35 8.26
CA PHE A 67 1.74 -11.68 8.18
C PHE A 67 1.42 -12.37 6.86
N VAL A 68 0.15 -12.35 6.41
CA VAL A 68 -0.23 -12.90 5.10
C VAL A 68 0.53 -12.18 3.98
N ARG A 69 0.63 -10.84 4.05
CA ARG A 69 1.45 -10.06 3.13
C ARG A 69 2.91 -10.51 3.13
N HIS A 70 3.49 -10.75 4.31
CA HIS A 70 4.86 -11.26 4.41
C HIS A 70 5.03 -12.62 3.72
N LEU A 71 4.07 -13.53 3.86
CA LEU A 71 4.12 -14.83 3.16
C LEU A 71 4.01 -14.66 1.63
N ILE A 72 3.12 -13.79 1.15
CA ILE A 72 2.99 -13.49 -0.28
C ILE A 72 4.29 -12.88 -0.83
N ASP A 73 4.86 -11.89 -0.13
CA ASP A 73 6.13 -11.27 -0.52
C ASP A 73 7.25 -12.32 -0.56
N ARG A 74 7.28 -13.23 0.41
CA ARG A 74 8.26 -14.32 0.45
C ARG A 74 8.12 -15.30 -0.71
N TYR A 75 6.90 -15.65 -1.08
CA TYR A 75 6.62 -16.46 -2.27
C TYR A 75 7.14 -15.77 -3.53
N HIS A 76 6.89 -14.47 -3.68
CA HIS A 76 7.38 -13.68 -4.81
C HIS A 76 8.90 -13.62 -4.88
N GLU A 77 9.59 -13.46 -3.75
CA GLU A 77 11.06 -13.51 -3.70
C GLU A 77 11.61 -14.84 -4.23
N PHE A 78 10.98 -15.96 -3.88
CA PHE A 78 11.40 -17.29 -4.28
C PHE A 78 11.19 -17.49 -5.78
N LEU A 79 10.01 -17.13 -6.27
CA LEU A 79 9.66 -17.25 -7.68
C LEU A 79 10.52 -16.31 -8.56
N LYS A 80 10.83 -15.09 -8.08
CA LYS A 80 11.72 -14.15 -8.78
C LYS A 80 13.10 -14.75 -8.99
N LYS A 81 13.68 -15.41 -7.98
CA LYS A 81 14.99 -16.06 -8.10
C LYS A 81 14.98 -17.22 -9.09
N GLU A 82 13.89 -17.97 -9.17
CA GLU A 82 13.73 -19.06 -10.13
C GLU A 82 13.60 -18.54 -11.56
N ILE A 83 12.78 -17.53 -11.77
CA ILE A 83 12.54 -16.94 -13.09
C ILE A 83 13.81 -16.23 -13.60
N ASN A 84 14.53 -15.52 -12.73
CA ASN A 84 15.82 -14.92 -13.06
C ASN A 84 16.86 -15.97 -13.48
N ALA A 85 16.79 -17.20 -12.95
CA ALA A 85 17.67 -18.29 -13.38
C ALA A 85 17.30 -18.82 -14.79
N VAL A 86 16.10 -18.55 -15.28
CA VAL A 86 15.56 -19.06 -16.56
C VAL A 86 15.30 -17.91 -17.56
N ASN A 87 15.67 -16.66 -17.24
CA ASN A 87 15.41 -15.45 -18.05
C ASN A 87 13.93 -15.30 -18.49
N GLY A 88 12.99 -15.70 -17.64
CA GLY A 88 11.55 -15.61 -17.92
C GLY A 88 10.91 -14.28 -17.51
N LYS A 89 9.62 -14.09 -17.86
CA LYS A 89 8.77 -13.01 -17.32
C LYS A 89 7.96 -13.53 -16.14
N MET A 90 7.89 -12.75 -15.06
CA MET A 90 7.15 -13.11 -13.85
C MET A 90 5.76 -12.48 -13.85
N ASP A 91 4.73 -13.32 -13.69
CA ASP A 91 3.36 -12.87 -13.48
C ASP A 91 2.96 -13.09 -12.01
N TYR A 92 2.92 -11.98 -11.27
CA TYR A 92 2.56 -11.91 -9.86
C TYR A 92 1.06 -12.09 -9.63
N PHE A 93 0.23 -12.04 -10.67
CA PHE A 93 -1.23 -12.10 -10.55
C PHE A 93 -1.72 -13.52 -10.24
N PHE A 94 -0.96 -14.56 -10.64
CA PHE A 94 -1.37 -15.96 -10.49
C PHE A 94 -1.66 -16.36 -9.05
N ILE A 95 -0.85 -15.91 -8.08
CA ILE A 95 -1.07 -16.27 -6.67
C ILE A 95 -2.39 -15.71 -6.15
N TYR A 96 -2.75 -14.49 -6.52
CA TYR A 96 -4.00 -13.86 -6.06
C TYR A 96 -5.22 -14.59 -6.62
N ASN A 97 -5.20 -14.96 -7.90
CA ASN A 97 -6.26 -15.76 -8.50
C ASN A 97 -6.36 -17.14 -7.86
N ALA A 98 -5.23 -17.75 -7.56
CA ALA A 98 -5.22 -19.10 -7.04
C ALA A 98 -5.66 -19.15 -5.57
N ILE A 99 -5.30 -18.13 -4.76
CA ILE A 99 -5.88 -17.93 -3.42
C ILE A 99 -7.40 -17.76 -3.52
N LYS A 100 -7.88 -16.93 -4.46
CA LYS A 100 -9.31 -16.72 -4.66
C LYS A 100 -10.05 -18.02 -5.03
N LYS A 101 -9.44 -18.89 -5.84
CA LYS A 101 -10.02 -20.18 -6.21
C LYS A 101 -10.08 -21.17 -5.05
N GLU A 102 -9.07 -21.21 -4.19
CA GLU A 102 -9.00 -22.16 -3.08
C GLU A 102 -9.86 -21.75 -1.88
N ILE A 103 -9.68 -20.51 -1.45
CA ILE A 103 -10.28 -20.00 -0.22
C ILE A 103 -11.70 -19.48 -0.49
N GLY A 104 -11.99 -19.12 -1.75
CA GLY A 104 -13.26 -18.53 -2.19
C GLY A 104 -13.33 -17.00 -2.04
N PHE A 105 -12.39 -16.42 -1.29
CA PHE A 105 -12.32 -15.00 -0.98
C PHE A 105 -11.03 -14.37 -1.49
N LYS A 106 -11.05 -13.06 -1.65
CA LYS A 106 -9.81 -12.30 -1.78
C LYS A 106 -9.03 -12.41 -0.46
N TRP A 107 -7.70 -12.45 -0.54
CA TRP A 107 -6.84 -12.72 0.62
C TRP A 107 -7.01 -11.71 1.77
N ASP A 108 -7.36 -10.45 1.47
CA ASP A 108 -7.62 -9.39 2.45
C ASP A 108 -9.05 -9.40 3.00
N GLU A 109 -10.00 -9.93 2.25
CA GLU A 109 -11.42 -10.07 2.64
C GLU A 109 -11.72 -11.42 3.30
N THR A 110 -10.72 -12.27 3.47
CA THR A 110 -10.89 -13.59 4.07
C THR A 110 -11.27 -13.46 5.56
N PRO A 111 -12.28 -14.20 6.07
CA PRO A 111 -12.64 -14.21 7.49
C PRO A 111 -11.51 -14.76 8.38
N TYR A 112 -11.49 -14.38 9.65
CA TYR A 112 -10.46 -14.85 10.59
C TYR A 112 -10.43 -16.37 10.76
N GLU A 113 -11.57 -17.04 10.67
CA GLU A 113 -11.69 -18.50 10.79
C GLU A 113 -10.84 -19.23 9.75
N ARG A 114 -10.73 -18.67 8.54
CA ARG A 114 -9.95 -19.22 7.42
C ARG A 114 -8.52 -18.69 7.36
N PHE A 115 -8.08 -17.91 8.35
CA PHE A 115 -6.73 -17.38 8.39
C PHE A 115 -5.67 -18.48 8.37
N LYS A 116 -5.89 -19.54 9.15
CA LYS A 116 -4.96 -20.69 9.22
C LYS A 116 -4.86 -21.38 7.86
N ASP A 117 -5.99 -21.69 7.26
CA ASP A 117 -6.06 -22.34 5.94
C ASP A 117 -5.37 -21.50 4.86
N LEU A 118 -5.58 -20.18 4.86
CA LEU A 118 -4.91 -19.26 3.94
C LEU A 118 -3.39 -19.27 4.14
N CYS A 119 -2.91 -19.25 5.39
CA CYS A 119 -1.49 -19.29 5.69
C CYS A 119 -0.87 -20.62 5.24
N GLU A 120 -1.48 -21.75 5.59
CA GLU A 120 -1.03 -23.09 5.19
C GLU A 120 -0.98 -23.24 3.67
N TYR A 121 -1.98 -22.70 2.96
CA TYR A 121 -2.02 -22.72 1.51
C TYR A 121 -0.83 -21.97 0.88
N ILE A 122 -0.56 -20.75 1.34
CA ILE A 122 0.56 -19.95 0.83
C ILE A 122 1.89 -20.61 1.20
N GLN A 123 2.04 -21.12 2.42
CA GLN A 123 3.22 -21.85 2.86
C GLN A 123 3.50 -23.09 2.00
N LYS A 124 2.47 -23.89 1.71
CA LYS A 124 2.56 -25.04 0.80
C LYS A 124 3.05 -24.62 -0.59
N ARG A 125 2.60 -23.47 -1.11
CA ARG A 125 3.11 -22.94 -2.39
C ARG A 125 4.57 -22.53 -2.30
N ILE A 126 4.99 -21.87 -1.22
CA ILE A 126 6.40 -21.50 -1.00
C ILE A 126 7.25 -22.77 -0.98
N ASP A 127 6.83 -23.79 -0.25
CA ASP A 127 7.54 -25.07 -0.15
C ASP A 127 7.63 -25.81 -1.49
N ASN A 128 6.64 -25.67 -2.37
CA ASN A 128 6.62 -26.31 -3.68
C ASN A 128 7.52 -25.62 -4.72
N THR A 129 7.95 -24.39 -4.48
CA THR A 129 8.96 -23.73 -5.33
C THR A 129 10.26 -24.54 -5.34
N ARG A 130 11.04 -24.48 -6.43
CA ARG A 130 12.35 -25.14 -6.52
C ARG A 130 13.28 -24.73 -5.37
N LEU A 131 13.32 -23.44 -5.01
CA LEU A 131 14.10 -22.96 -3.87
C LEU A 131 13.56 -23.47 -2.54
N GLY A 132 12.24 -23.46 -2.36
CA GLY A 132 11.59 -23.99 -1.16
C GLY A 132 11.91 -25.46 -0.93
N ARG A 133 11.83 -26.28 -1.98
CA ARG A 133 12.23 -27.70 -1.95
C ARG A 133 13.71 -27.87 -1.62
N THR A 134 14.58 -27.05 -2.22
CA THR A 134 16.02 -27.10 -1.98
C THR A 134 16.35 -26.77 -0.52
N HIS A 135 15.80 -25.68 0.02
CA HIS A 135 15.97 -25.31 1.42
C HIS A 135 15.44 -26.37 2.38
N LYS A 136 14.27 -26.95 2.08
CA LYS A 136 13.69 -28.03 2.86
C LYS A 136 14.62 -29.25 2.94
N ARG A 137 15.27 -29.60 1.83
CA ARG A 137 16.30 -30.66 1.80
C ARG A 137 17.54 -30.29 2.63
N SER A 138 17.92 -29.02 2.67
CA SER A 138 19.05 -28.52 3.44
C SER A 138 18.72 -28.15 4.89
N GLY A 139 17.48 -28.35 5.36
CA GLY A 139 17.06 -27.99 6.72
C GLY A 139 16.95 -26.48 6.98
N ILE A 140 16.92 -25.65 5.93
CA ILE A 140 16.82 -24.18 6.05
C ILE A 140 15.34 -23.78 6.11
N LYS A 141 14.95 -22.94 7.07
CA LYS A 141 13.59 -22.39 7.17
C LYS A 141 13.25 -21.50 5.96
N ASN A 142 12.13 -21.76 5.31
CA ASN A 142 11.65 -20.98 4.17
C ASN A 142 10.98 -19.66 4.57
N TYR A 143 10.24 -19.68 5.66
CA TYR A 143 9.43 -18.59 6.18
C TYR A 143 9.45 -18.61 7.72
N SER A 144 9.13 -17.48 8.34
CA SER A 144 8.94 -17.40 9.80
C SER A 144 7.53 -17.82 10.20
N THR A 145 7.37 -18.32 11.42
CA THR A 145 6.04 -18.56 12.00
C THR A 145 5.33 -17.24 12.32
N TYR A 146 4.02 -17.28 12.59
CA TYR A 146 3.27 -16.09 13.00
C TYR A 146 3.86 -15.45 14.26
N GLU A 147 4.16 -16.25 15.28
CA GLU A 147 4.75 -15.78 16.54
C GLU A 147 6.14 -15.16 16.32
N GLU A 148 7.01 -15.84 15.58
CA GLU A 148 8.35 -15.34 15.23
C GLU A 148 8.26 -13.99 14.49
N TYR A 149 7.30 -13.86 13.56
CA TYR A 149 7.05 -12.64 12.82
C TYR A 149 6.58 -11.50 13.74
N MET A 150 5.67 -11.80 14.67
CA MET A 150 5.12 -10.84 15.62
C MET A 150 6.18 -10.33 16.59
N ILE A 151 7.00 -11.23 17.15
CA ILE A 151 8.14 -10.87 18.01
C ILE A 151 9.10 -9.95 17.26
N GLY A 152 9.42 -10.29 16.00
CA GLY A 152 10.27 -9.46 15.16
C GLY A 152 9.71 -8.06 14.90
N LYS A 153 8.39 -7.94 14.69
CA LYS A 153 7.71 -6.64 14.50
C LYS A 153 7.65 -5.83 15.78
N GLN A 154 7.29 -6.46 16.90
CA GLN A 154 7.29 -5.81 18.21
C GLN A 154 8.67 -5.25 18.54
N LYS A 155 9.73 -6.05 18.36
CA LYS A 155 11.12 -5.63 18.57
C LYS A 155 11.50 -4.42 17.70
N LYS A 156 11.13 -4.41 16.41
CA LYS A 156 11.39 -3.28 15.50
C LYS A 156 10.63 -2.02 15.92
N ASN A 157 9.39 -2.16 16.38
CA ASN A 157 8.60 -1.03 16.86
C ASN A 157 9.18 -0.46 18.16
N LEU A 158 9.63 -1.32 19.08
CA LEU A 158 10.33 -0.92 20.31
C LEU A 158 11.64 -0.18 19.99
N ILE A 159 12.46 -0.69 19.08
CA ILE A 159 13.70 -0.01 18.65
C ILE A 159 13.40 1.36 18.03
N ARG A 160 12.33 1.49 17.23
CA ARG A 160 11.92 2.77 16.65
C ARG A 160 11.40 3.76 17.70
N ALA A 161 10.69 3.28 18.71
CA ALA A 161 10.10 4.13 19.75
C ALA A 161 11.13 4.60 20.77
N PHE A 162 12.11 3.76 21.13
CA PHE A 162 13.05 4.01 22.22
C PHE A 162 14.50 4.26 21.75
N GLY A 163 14.76 4.22 20.44
CA GLY A 163 16.10 4.35 19.86
C GLY A 163 17.01 3.16 20.19
N ASN A 164 18.22 3.15 19.63
CA ASN A 164 19.23 2.11 19.88
C ASN A 164 19.91 2.27 21.27
N SER A 165 19.12 2.50 22.32
CA SER A 165 19.65 2.52 23.69
C SER A 165 20.05 1.11 24.12
N THR A 166 21.31 0.93 24.50
CA THR A 166 21.91 -0.35 24.91
C THR A 166 21.20 -0.95 26.14
N ILE A 167 20.66 -0.11 27.02
CA ILE A 167 19.92 -0.52 28.23
C ILE A 167 18.58 -1.15 27.88
N PHE A 168 17.84 -0.57 26.93
CA PHE A 168 16.54 -1.08 26.49
C PHE A 168 16.70 -2.37 25.67
N CYS A 169 17.77 -2.48 24.89
CA CYS A 169 18.10 -3.70 24.15
C CYS A 169 18.47 -4.86 25.08
N TRP A 170 19.13 -4.58 26.21
CA TRP A 170 19.41 -5.57 27.27
C TRP A 170 18.13 -6.01 27.99
N TYR A 171 17.23 -5.07 28.31
CA TYR A 171 15.95 -5.36 28.96
C TYR A 171 15.02 -6.23 28.09
N ILE A 172 14.93 -5.96 26.78
CA ILE A 172 14.15 -6.78 25.83
C ILE A 172 14.74 -8.20 25.70
N LYS A 173 16.08 -8.32 25.74
CA LYS A 173 16.76 -9.62 25.61
C LYS A 173 16.54 -10.53 26.83
N ILE A 174 16.29 -9.93 28.01
CA ILE A 174 15.96 -10.65 29.25
C ILE A 174 14.48 -11.06 29.27
N THR A 175 13.58 -10.12 28.96
CA THR A 175 12.12 -10.36 29.01
C THR A 175 11.65 -11.38 27.98
N LEU A 176 12.19 -11.38 26.76
CA LEU A 176 11.83 -12.37 25.74
C LEU A 176 12.45 -13.76 25.95
N LYS A 177 13.49 -13.90 26.78
CA LYS A 177 14.09 -15.21 27.10
C LYS A 177 13.38 -15.94 28.24
N ASN A 178 12.66 -15.21 29.09
CA ASN A 178 12.10 -15.73 30.34
C ASN A 178 10.58 -15.99 30.30
N GLY A 179 9.94 -15.90 29.12
CA GLY A 179 8.57 -16.40 28.89
C GLY A 179 7.59 -16.08 30.01
N VAL A 180 7.20 -14.81 30.13
CA VAL A 180 5.96 -14.39 30.79
C VAL A 180 5.01 -13.89 29.73
#